data_AF-A0A968SU90-F1
#
_entry.id   AF-A0A968SU90-F1
#
_cell.length_a   1.000
_cell.length_b   1.000
_cell.length_c   1.000
_cell.angle_alpha   90.00
_cell.angle_beta   90.00
_cell.angle_gamma   90.00
#
_symmetry.space_group_name_H-M   'P 1'
#
loop_
_entity.id
_entity.type
_entity.pdbx_description
1 polymer ?
#
loop_
_entity_poly.entity_id
_entity_poly.type
_entity_poly.pdbx_seq_one_letter_code
_entity_poly.pdbx_strand_id
1 'polypeptide(L)'
;MIDNLAPRFEISAETTGAGYNQGGRVYQELSYRYDILDAHLDALRVGGPCQGLVEGERLFGENAVEQALFPDLIQRNGLRYECNRWQPTSAAPSSVSACDIYGNCASASAAPRTVVAQNAAPSAAPQAVIVDPSAGQTIAAGSTFSVTLSAQATAGLKSIVLSIDGAVAQTIDLATAMRSAIRCARLCGAPSRRRAHAQRAS
;
A
#
# COMPACT_ATOMS: atom_id res chain seq x y z
N MET A 1 -46.24 2.51 4.69
CA MET A 1 -45.57 3.82 4.73
C MET A 1 -45.04 4.07 3.34
N ILE A 2 -45.32 5.22 2.72
CA ILE A 2 -44.78 5.57 1.41
C ILE A 2 -43.43 6.24 1.66
N ASP A 3 -42.37 5.64 1.14
CA ASP A 3 -41.02 6.22 1.17
C ASP A 3 -40.87 7.17 -0.04
N ASN A 4 -40.53 8.43 0.24
CA ASN A 4 -40.31 9.47 -0.77
C ASN A 4 -38.86 9.94 -0.80
N LEU A 5 -37.96 9.26 -0.08
CA LEU A 5 -36.56 9.64 0.02
C LEU A 5 -35.75 8.85 -0.99
N ALA A 6 -34.90 9.56 -1.74
CA ALA A 6 -33.93 8.91 -2.60
C ALA A 6 -32.74 8.37 -1.79
N PRO A 7 -32.00 7.38 -2.34
CA PRO A 7 -30.82 6.83 -1.70
C PRO A 7 -29.79 7.90 -1.34
N ARG A 8 -29.13 7.73 -0.19
CA ARG A 8 -28.06 8.62 0.28
C ARG A 8 -26.69 8.01 0.03
N PHE A 9 -25.71 8.86 -0.26
CA PHE A 9 -24.37 8.42 -0.63
C PHE A 9 -23.31 9.06 0.26
N GLU A 10 -22.29 8.26 0.58
CA GLU A 10 -20.97 8.72 0.95
C GLU A 10 -19.99 8.12 -0.06
N ILE A 11 -19.23 8.95 -0.78
CA ILE A 11 -18.30 8.49 -1.82
C ILE A 11 -16.94 9.15 -1.65
N SER A 12 -15.89 8.34 -1.75
CA SER A 12 -14.51 8.78 -1.82
C SER A 12 -13.75 8.10 -2.95
N ALA A 13 -12.77 8.82 -3.47
CA ALA A 13 -11.83 8.35 -4.48
C ALA A 13 -10.46 8.92 -4.12
N GLU A 14 -9.52 8.05 -3.78
CA GLU A 14 -8.19 8.44 -3.30
C GLU A 14 -7.09 7.84 -4.16
N THR A 15 -6.06 8.61 -4.45
CA THR A 15 -4.87 8.10 -5.15
C THR A 15 -4.08 7.17 -4.24
N THR A 16 -3.77 5.94 -4.67
CA THR A 16 -2.93 5.00 -3.91
C THR A 16 -1.44 5.38 -3.94
N GLY A 17 -1.07 6.29 -4.86
CA GLY A 17 0.32 6.66 -5.16
C GLY A 17 0.98 5.78 -6.21
N ALA A 18 0.34 4.69 -6.65
CA ALA A 18 0.81 3.90 -7.78
C ALA A 18 0.47 4.60 -9.12
N GLY A 19 1.42 4.59 -10.06
CA GLY A 19 1.29 5.23 -11.36
C GLY A 19 2.10 4.52 -12.43
N TYR A 20 1.64 4.54 -13.68
CA TYR A 20 2.42 4.09 -14.84
C TYR A 20 2.18 4.99 -16.05
N ASN A 21 3.15 5.01 -16.95
CA ASN A 21 3.06 5.71 -18.22
C ASN A 21 2.83 4.71 -19.35
N GLN A 22 1.81 4.96 -20.18
CA GLN A 22 1.54 4.16 -21.36
C GLN A 22 1.20 5.07 -22.53
N GLY A 23 2.05 5.07 -23.57
CA GLY A 23 1.81 5.84 -24.79
C GLY A 23 1.68 7.35 -24.57
N GLY A 24 2.47 7.93 -23.64
CA GLY A 24 2.40 9.36 -23.30
C GLY A 24 1.23 9.78 -22.41
N ARG A 25 0.40 8.82 -21.96
CA ARG A 25 -0.64 9.04 -20.95
C ARG A 25 -0.17 8.52 -19.60
N VAL A 26 -0.39 9.32 -18.56
CA VAL A 26 -0.13 8.95 -17.17
C VAL A 26 -1.40 8.32 -16.59
N TYR A 27 -1.28 7.10 -16.11
CA TYR A 27 -2.31 6.40 -15.35
C TYR A 27 -1.94 6.39 -13.88
N GLN A 28 -2.94 6.55 -13.02
CA GLN A 28 -2.84 6.43 -11.58
C GLN A 28 -3.84 5.39 -11.08
N GLU A 29 -3.47 4.67 -10.03
CA GLU A 29 -4.41 3.79 -9.35
C GLU A 29 -5.18 4.61 -8.30
N LEU A 30 -6.50 4.47 -8.37
CA LEU A 30 -7.44 5.09 -7.44
C LEU A 30 -8.11 4.00 -6.61
N SER A 31 -8.14 4.19 -5.29
CA SER A 31 -8.95 3.42 -4.37
C SER A 31 -10.30 4.12 -4.19
N TYR A 32 -11.37 3.39 -4.54
CA TYR A 32 -12.74 3.85 -4.41
C TYR A 32 -13.38 3.20 -3.20
N ARG A 33 -14.12 4.01 -2.45
CA ARG A 33 -15.06 3.53 -1.44
C ARG A 33 -16.37 4.30 -1.56
N TYR A 34 -17.48 3.59 -1.57
CA TYR A 34 -18.78 4.25 -1.47
C TYR A 34 -19.80 3.44 -0.70
N ASP A 35 -20.55 4.16 0.13
CA ASP A 35 -21.63 3.66 0.97
C ASP A 35 -22.94 4.25 0.47
N ILE A 36 -23.93 3.38 0.27
CA ILE A 36 -25.25 3.73 -0.21
C ILE A 36 -26.24 3.31 0.87
N LEU A 37 -27.02 4.25 1.38
CA LEU A 37 -27.94 4.03 2.50
C LEU A 37 -29.36 4.36 2.07
N ASP A 38 -30.23 3.34 2.10
CA ASP A 38 -31.66 3.49 1.84
C ASP A 38 -32.44 2.33 2.48
N ALA A 39 -33.65 2.55 3.01
CA ALA A 39 -34.42 1.46 3.60
C ALA A 39 -34.89 0.43 2.55
N HIS A 40 -35.09 0.88 1.32
CA HIS A 40 -35.67 0.13 0.22
C HIS A 40 -34.72 0.05 -0.99
N LEU A 41 -33.41 0.05 -0.74
CA LEU A 41 -32.39 0.01 -1.77
C LEU A 41 -32.55 -1.19 -2.72
N ASP A 42 -32.59 -0.93 -4.03
CA ASP A 42 -32.53 -1.98 -5.05
C ASP A 42 -31.07 -2.26 -5.43
N ALA A 43 -30.52 -3.35 -4.90
CA ALA A 43 -29.14 -3.76 -5.15
C ALA A 43 -28.82 -4.03 -6.63
N LEU A 44 -29.83 -4.33 -7.45
CA LEU A 44 -29.67 -4.56 -8.89
C LEU A 44 -29.58 -3.25 -9.68
N ARG A 45 -29.95 -2.13 -9.06
CA ARG A 45 -29.96 -0.79 -9.68
C ARG A 45 -28.90 0.13 -9.09
N VAL A 46 -27.76 -0.44 -8.71
CA VAL A 46 -26.55 0.29 -8.30
C VAL A 46 -25.55 0.34 -9.45
N GLY A 47 -25.06 1.54 -9.75
CA GLY A 47 -24.02 1.79 -10.75
C GLY A 47 -22.86 2.56 -10.15
N GLY A 48 -21.63 2.23 -10.52
CA GLY A 48 -20.45 2.87 -9.97
C GLY A 48 -19.13 2.31 -10.51
N PRO A 49 -17.99 2.89 -10.11
CA PRO A 49 -16.66 2.51 -10.61
C PRO A 49 -16.24 1.09 -10.24
N CYS A 50 -16.85 0.49 -9.21
CA CYS A 50 -16.58 -0.87 -8.75
C CYS A 50 -17.53 -1.92 -9.33
N GLN A 51 -18.48 -1.52 -10.19
CA GLN A 51 -19.45 -2.44 -10.78
C GLN A 51 -18.76 -3.53 -11.61
N GLY A 52 -19.15 -4.79 -11.35
CA GLY A 52 -18.59 -5.97 -12.02
C GLY A 52 -17.20 -6.39 -11.54
N LEU A 53 -16.62 -5.69 -10.56
CA LEU A 53 -15.34 -6.07 -9.95
C LEU A 53 -15.50 -6.67 -8.56
N VAL A 54 -16.42 -6.12 -7.77
CA VAL A 54 -16.73 -6.59 -6.42
C VAL A 54 -18.23 -6.60 -6.24
N GLU A 55 -18.70 -7.53 -5.40
CA GLU A 55 -20.06 -7.53 -4.90
C GLU A 55 -20.18 -6.52 -3.75
N GLY A 56 -21.36 -5.91 -3.61
CA GLY A 56 -21.60 -4.94 -2.54
C GLY A 56 -21.76 -5.64 -1.20
N GLU A 57 -20.99 -5.21 -0.19
CA GLU A 57 -21.13 -5.68 1.18
C GLU A 57 -22.38 -5.05 1.82
N ARG A 58 -23.24 -5.88 2.43
CA ARG A 58 -24.38 -5.37 3.18
C ARG A 58 -23.92 -4.81 4.51
N LEU A 59 -24.14 -3.51 4.71
CA LEU A 59 -23.67 -2.81 5.91
C LEU A 59 -24.50 -3.17 7.15
N PHE A 60 -25.79 -3.49 6.99
CA PHE A 60 -26.64 -3.97 8.08
C PHE A 60 -27.72 -4.91 7.55
N GLY A 61 -27.80 -6.09 8.15
CA GLY A 61 -28.73 -7.16 7.81
C GLY A 61 -28.46 -8.46 8.56
N GLU A 62 -27.22 -8.70 9.02
CA GLU A 62 -26.83 -10.00 9.59
C GLU A 62 -26.28 -9.95 11.04
N ASN A 63 -26.10 -8.76 11.64
CA ASN A 63 -25.66 -8.67 13.03
C ASN A 63 -26.85 -8.79 14.00
N ALA A 64 -27.09 -10.03 14.45
CA ALA A 64 -28.17 -10.35 15.39
C ALA A 64 -28.10 -9.56 16.71
N VAL A 65 -26.92 -9.13 17.15
CA VAL A 65 -26.74 -8.39 18.42
C VAL A 65 -27.25 -6.95 18.26
N GLU A 66 -26.96 -6.30 17.15
CA GLU A 66 -27.41 -4.93 16.89
C GLU A 66 -28.90 -4.88 16.55
N GLN A 67 -29.43 -5.91 15.87
CA GLN A 67 -30.88 -6.08 15.68
C GLN A 67 -31.63 -6.23 17.02
N ALA A 68 -31.05 -6.94 17.98
CA ALA A 68 -31.64 -7.11 19.30
C ALA A 68 -31.60 -5.82 20.15
N LEU A 69 -30.55 -5.00 19.99
CA LEU A 69 -30.40 -3.74 20.72
C LEU A 69 -31.27 -2.60 20.18
N PHE A 70 -31.59 -2.62 18.88
CA PHE A 70 -32.34 -1.57 18.22
C PHE A 70 -33.50 -2.12 17.36
N PRO A 71 -34.51 -2.75 17.97
CA PRO A 71 -35.63 -3.37 17.25
C PRO A 71 -36.52 -2.35 16.51
N ASP A 72 -36.53 -1.09 16.95
CA ASP A 72 -37.38 -0.03 16.40
C ASP A 72 -36.67 0.85 15.37
N LEU A 73 -35.35 0.67 15.18
CA LEU A 73 -34.66 1.32 14.07
C LEU A 73 -35.04 0.58 12.79
N ILE A 74 -35.75 1.28 11.88
CA ILE A 74 -35.85 0.86 10.48
C ILE A 74 -34.41 0.75 9.98
N GLN A 75 -33.87 -0.47 9.98
CA GLN A 75 -32.48 -0.72 9.63
C GLN A 75 -32.31 -0.27 8.18
N ARG A 76 -31.54 0.80 8.00
CA ARG A 76 -31.20 1.31 6.67
C ARG A 76 -30.42 0.20 5.97
N ASN A 77 -31.01 -0.39 4.94
CA ASN A 77 -30.28 -1.30 4.07
C ASN A 77 -29.12 -0.51 3.45
N GLY A 78 -27.91 -0.86 3.84
CA GLY A 78 -26.70 -0.21 3.36
C GLY A 78 -25.95 -1.15 2.43
N LEU A 79 -25.40 -0.63 1.35
CA LEU A 79 -24.40 -1.33 0.54
C LEU A 79 -23.10 -0.54 0.53
N ARG A 80 -21.99 -1.23 0.77
CA ARG A 80 -20.62 -0.71 0.63
C ARG A 80 -19.91 -1.41 -0.52
N TYR A 81 -19.17 -0.62 -1.28
CA TYR A 81 -18.29 -1.10 -2.33
C TYR A 81 -16.90 -0.52 -2.13
N GLU A 82 -15.89 -1.37 -2.25
CA GLU A 82 -14.48 -0.98 -2.21
C GLU A 82 -13.72 -1.66 -3.35
N CYS A 83 -12.98 -0.88 -4.14
CA CYS A 83 -12.16 -1.43 -5.23
C CYS A 83 -11.03 -0.47 -5.65
N ASN A 84 -10.03 -1.03 -6.33
CA ASN A 84 -8.98 -0.22 -6.98
C ASN A 84 -9.19 -0.19 -8.50
N ARG A 85 -8.96 0.96 -9.12
CA ARG A 85 -9.05 1.17 -10.58
C ARG A 85 -7.92 2.01 -11.10
N TRP A 86 -7.34 1.57 -12.21
CA TRP A 86 -6.44 2.41 -13.01
C TRP A 86 -7.23 3.40 -13.84
N GLN A 87 -6.91 4.69 -13.69
CA GLN A 87 -7.53 5.76 -14.45
C GLN A 87 -6.48 6.76 -14.95
N PRO A 88 -6.69 7.40 -16.11
CA PRO A 88 -5.82 8.48 -16.53
C PRO A 88 -5.88 9.62 -15.52
N THR A 89 -4.76 10.33 -15.32
CA THR A 89 -4.72 11.49 -14.40
C THR A 89 -5.64 12.64 -14.83
N SER A 90 -6.08 12.65 -16.09
CA SER A 90 -7.08 13.56 -16.65
C SER A 90 -8.52 13.02 -16.65
N ALA A 91 -8.78 11.90 -15.97
CA ALA A 91 -10.14 11.33 -15.90
C ALA A 91 -11.13 12.30 -15.24
N ALA A 92 -12.38 12.29 -15.74
CA ALA A 92 -13.48 13.00 -15.10
C ALA A 92 -13.78 12.41 -13.70
N PRO A 93 -14.44 13.18 -12.81
CA PRO A 93 -14.93 12.67 -11.54
C PRO A 93 -15.75 11.39 -11.74
N SER A 94 -15.53 10.40 -10.88
CA SER A 94 -16.31 9.16 -10.93
C SER A 94 -17.65 9.36 -10.25
N SER A 95 -18.72 8.90 -10.88
CA SER A 95 -20.07 8.94 -10.34
C SER A 95 -20.51 7.58 -9.83
N VAL A 96 -21.34 7.62 -8.79
CA VAL A 96 -22.12 6.48 -8.28
C VAL A 96 -23.59 6.88 -8.35
N SER A 97 -24.44 5.92 -8.68
CA SER A 97 -25.89 6.10 -8.73
C SER A 97 -26.58 4.88 -8.14
N ALA A 98 -27.72 5.10 -7.50
CA ALA A 98 -28.58 4.03 -7.03
C ALA A 98 -30.05 4.45 -7.07
N CYS A 99 -30.92 3.44 -7.14
CA CYS A 99 -32.36 3.61 -7.00
C CYS A 99 -32.90 2.72 -5.88
N ASP A 100 -33.99 3.14 -5.26
CA ASP A 100 -34.81 2.27 -4.43
C ASP A 100 -35.79 1.45 -5.29
N ILE A 101 -36.51 0.52 -4.67
CA ILE A 101 -37.56 -0.29 -5.33
C ILE A 101 -38.80 0.53 -5.73
N TYR A 102 -38.95 1.74 -5.21
CA TYR A 102 -40.06 2.65 -5.52
C TYR A 102 -39.77 3.59 -6.69
N GLY A 103 -38.54 3.55 -7.21
CA GLY A 103 -38.09 4.32 -8.38
C GLY A 103 -37.46 5.67 -8.04
N ASN A 104 -37.23 5.98 -6.76
CA ASN A 104 -36.46 7.16 -6.37
C ASN A 104 -34.97 6.88 -6.60
N CYS A 105 -34.35 7.69 -7.47
CA CYS A 105 -32.95 7.54 -7.82
C CYS A 105 -32.16 8.79 -7.41
N ALA A 106 -30.92 8.57 -7.01
CA ALA A 106 -29.97 9.66 -6.75
C ALA A 106 -28.56 9.26 -7.20
N SER A 107 -27.70 10.27 -7.33
CA SER A 107 -26.31 10.08 -7.71
C SER A 107 -25.39 11.04 -6.94
N ALA A 108 -24.15 10.61 -6.76
CA ALA A 108 -23.08 11.39 -6.17
C ALA A 108 -21.81 11.21 -7.00
N SER A 109 -20.92 12.19 -6.97
CA SER A 109 -19.63 12.12 -7.64
C SER A 109 -18.49 12.45 -6.68
N ALA A 110 -17.38 11.75 -6.87
CA ALA A 110 -16.12 12.07 -6.23
C ALA A 110 -15.09 12.36 -7.32
N ALA A 111 -14.52 13.56 -7.26
CA ALA A 111 -13.26 13.82 -7.93
C ALA A 111 -12.16 13.03 -7.19
N PRO A 112 -11.17 12.45 -7.90
CA PRO A 112 -10.01 11.87 -7.25
C PRO A 112 -9.40 12.93 -6.35
N ARG A 113 -9.43 12.71 -5.04
CA ARG A 113 -8.60 13.49 -4.14
C ARG A 113 -7.20 13.01 -4.40
N THR A 114 -6.42 13.87 -5.05
CA THR A 114 -4.99 13.76 -4.99
C THR A 114 -4.67 13.86 -3.51
N VAL A 115 -4.42 12.71 -2.88
CA VAL A 115 -3.51 12.72 -1.76
C VAL A 115 -2.23 13.10 -2.46
N VAL A 116 -1.96 14.40 -2.52
CA VAL A 116 -0.59 14.84 -2.70
C VAL A 116 0.07 14.14 -1.51
N ALA A 117 0.67 12.98 -1.76
CA ALA A 117 1.82 12.57 -0.99
C ALA A 117 2.69 13.81 -1.10
N GLN A 118 2.60 14.72 -0.11
CA GLN A 118 3.30 16.00 -0.06
C GLN A 118 4.63 15.72 -0.70
N ASN A 119 4.84 16.14 -1.96
CA ASN A 119 5.84 15.59 -2.87
C ASN A 119 6.80 14.74 -2.07
N ALA A 120 6.56 13.42 -1.91
CA ALA A 120 7.26 12.66 -0.87
C ALA A 120 8.73 12.99 -1.06
N ALA A 121 9.27 13.84 -0.17
CA ALA A 121 10.52 14.53 -0.46
C ALA A 121 11.47 13.41 -0.82
N PRO A 122 12.12 13.44 -2.01
CA PRO A 122 12.64 12.26 -2.68
C PRO A 122 13.14 11.31 -1.62
N SER A 123 12.40 10.21 -1.38
CA SER A 123 12.54 9.43 -0.15
C SER A 123 14.02 9.24 0.06
N ALA A 124 14.56 9.84 1.12
CA ALA A 124 16.00 9.86 1.34
C ALA A 124 16.52 8.44 1.12
N ALA A 125 17.57 8.32 0.31
CA ALA A 125 18.12 7.01 -0.03
C ALA A 125 18.31 6.21 1.27
N PRO A 126 17.97 4.91 1.28
CA PRO A 126 18.12 4.10 2.47
C PRO A 126 19.55 4.20 2.97
N GLN A 127 19.71 4.49 4.26
CA GLN A 127 21.02 4.58 4.89
C GLN A 127 21.30 3.28 5.61
N ALA A 128 22.52 2.77 5.45
CA ALA A 128 22.99 1.60 6.17
C ALA A 128 24.41 1.86 6.69
N VAL A 129 24.69 1.42 7.91
CA VAL A 129 25.99 1.55 8.57
C VAL A 129 26.36 0.20 9.19
N ILE A 130 27.63 -0.17 9.03
CA ILE A 130 28.23 -1.27 9.79
C ILE A 130 28.54 -0.73 11.19
N VAL A 131 27.85 -1.25 12.20
CA VAL A 131 28.05 -0.90 13.60
C VAL A 131 29.22 -1.69 14.19
N ASP A 132 29.35 -2.94 13.76
CA ASP A 132 30.43 -3.85 14.15
C ASP A 132 30.69 -4.81 12.97
N PRO A 133 31.94 -5.11 12.60
CA PRO A 133 33.18 -4.58 13.15
C PRO A 133 33.38 -3.08 12.85
N SER A 134 34.10 -2.38 13.73
CA SER A 134 34.49 -0.98 13.49
C SER A 134 35.53 -0.88 12.37
N ALA A 135 35.56 0.25 11.65
CA ALA A 135 36.56 0.49 10.61
C ALA A 135 38.00 0.31 11.14
N GLY A 136 38.80 -0.48 10.44
CA GLY A 136 40.20 -0.78 10.83
C GLY A 136 40.36 -1.92 11.84
N GLN A 137 39.27 -2.53 12.31
CA GLN A 137 39.36 -3.71 13.17
C GLN A 137 39.97 -4.89 12.42
N THR A 138 40.89 -5.59 13.08
CA THR A 138 41.55 -6.77 12.51
C THR A 138 40.75 -8.03 12.83
N ILE A 139 40.41 -8.80 11.80
CA ILE A 139 39.71 -10.09 11.93
C ILE A 139 40.68 -11.21 11.54
N ALA A 140 40.69 -12.29 12.32
CA ALA A 140 41.54 -13.44 12.03
C ALA A 140 41.12 -14.12 10.71
N ALA A 141 42.07 -14.30 9.79
CA ALA A 141 41.82 -14.98 8.53
C ALA A 141 41.31 -16.42 8.76
N GLY A 142 40.31 -16.85 7.98
CA GLY A 142 39.71 -18.18 8.09
C GLY A 142 38.75 -18.37 9.27
N SER A 143 38.48 -17.33 10.07
CA SER A 143 37.45 -17.37 11.11
C SER A 143 36.10 -16.91 10.59
N THR A 144 35.03 -17.40 11.20
CA THR A 144 33.70 -16.80 11.06
C THR A 144 33.60 -15.60 11.98
N PHE A 145 33.06 -14.50 11.48
CA PHE A 145 32.82 -13.31 12.26
C PHE A 145 31.41 -12.78 11.99
N SER A 146 30.89 -12.02 12.94
CA SER A 146 29.57 -11.42 12.81
C SER A 146 29.72 -9.96 12.41
N VAL A 147 28.81 -9.51 11.55
CA VAL A 147 28.68 -8.11 11.15
C VAL A 147 27.32 -7.62 11.62
N THR A 148 27.32 -6.59 12.45
CA THR A 148 26.12 -5.91 12.89
C THR A 148 25.86 -4.71 11.99
N LEU A 149 24.71 -4.70 11.34
CA LEU A 149 24.26 -3.66 10.42
C LEU A 149 23.08 -2.92 11.04
N SER A 150 23.11 -1.59 10.93
CA SER A 150 21.94 -0.73 11.20
C SER A 150 21.51 -0.08 9.89
N ALA A 151 20.24 -0.23 9.54
CA ALA A 151 19.67 0.36 8.33
C ALA A 151 18.36 1.09 8.63
N GLN A 152 18.13 2.20 7.92
CA GLN A 152 16.93 3.02 8.03
C GLN A 152 16.47 3.55 6.66
N ALA A 153 15.15 3.63 6.47
CA ALA A 153 14.55 4.21 5.27
C ALA A 153 13.18 4.83 5.54
N THR A 154 12.88 5.92 4.83
CA THR A 154 11.60 6.62 4.95
C THR A 154 10.44 5.86 4.26
N ALA A 155 10.72 5.17 3.15
CA ALA A 155 9.76 4.40 2.36
C ALA A 155 9.69 2.89 2.70
N GLY A 156 10.41 2.46 3.74
CA GLY A 156 10.50 1.04 4.15
C GLY A 156 11.62 0.27 3.45
N LEU A 157 12.32 -0.58 4.21
CA LEU A 157 13.40 -1.45 3.77
C LEU A 157 12.82 -2.80 3.33
N LYS A 158 13.27 -3.28 2.17
CA LYS A 158 12.91 -4.61 1.64
C LYS A 158 14.04 -5.63 1.81
N SER A 159 15.27 -5.21 1.59
CA SER A 159 16.45 -6.05 1.75
C SER A 159 17.68 -5.25 2.15
N ILE A 160 18.65 -5.94 2.74
CA ILE A 160 19.99 -5.41 3.05
C ILE A 160 21.00 -6.28 2.31
N VAL A 161 21.87 -5.67 1.52
CA VAL A 161 22.94 -6.36 0.78
C VAL A 161 24.28 -5.98 1.39
N LEU A 162 25.02 -6.98 1.86
CA LEU A 162 26.37 -6.85 2.37
C LEU A 162 27.36 -7.34 1.31
N SER A 163 28.30 -6.50 0.92
CA SER A 163 29.35 -6.84 -0.05
C SER A 163 30.74 -6.78 0.59
N ILE A 164 31.63 -7.66 0.11
CA ILE A 164 33.06 -7.66 0.41
C ILE A 164 33.78 -7.51 -0.92
N ASP A 165 34.65 -6.49 -1.04
CA ASP A 165 35.42 -6.20 -2.26
C ASP A 165 34.57 -6.11 -3.54
N GLY A 166 33.34 -5.59 -3.39
CA GLY A 166 32.37 -5.45 -4.49
C GLY A 166 31.59 -6.73 -4.83
N ALA A 167 31.90 -7.89 -4.23
CA ALA A 167 31.13 -9.11 -4.37
C ALA A 167 30.08 -9.22 -3.26
N VAL A 168 28.85 -9.63 -3.60
CA VAL A 168 27.79 -9.83 -2.61
C VAL A 168 28.13 -11.01 -1.70
N ALA A 169 28.29 -10.73 -0.41
CA ALA A 169 28.60 -11.73 0.61
C ALA A 169 27.34 -12.25 1.30
N GLN A 170 26.32 -11.39 1.48
CA GLN A 170 25.04 -11.78 2.06
C GLN A 170 23.89 -10.87 1.59
N THR A 171 22.71 -11.46 1.42
CA THR A 171 21.44 -10.75 1.26
C THR A 171 20.54 -11.11 2.44
N ILE A 172 19.95 -10.11 3.08
CA ILE A 172 18.98 -10.28 4.16
C ILE A 172 17.66 -9.70 3.68
N ASP A 173 16.69 -10.58 3.41
CA ASP A 173 15.34 -10.17 3.02
C ASP A 173 14.49 -9.89 4.26
N LEU A 174 13.71 -8.82 4.20
CA LEU A 174 12.80 -8.42 5.27
C LEU A 174 11.38 -8.80 4.87
N ALA A 175 10.75 -9.68 5.66
CA ALA A 175 9.42 -10.23 5.37
C ALA A 175 8.29 -9.19 5.28
N THR A 176 8.53 -7.96 5.75
CA THR A 176 7.62 -6.81 5.63
C THR A 176 8.45 -5.54 5.51
N ALA A 177 7.95 -4.52 4.81
CA ALA A 177 8.64 -3.25 4.67
C ALA A 177 8.82 -2.57 6.05
N MET A 178 10.04 -2.65 6.61
CA MET A 178 10.36 -2.09 7.93
C MET A 178 11.08 -0.75 7.77
N ARG A 179 10.76 0.26 8.58
CA ARG A 179 11.42 1.58 8.52
C ARG A 179 12.84 1.59 9.09
N SER A 180 13.14 0.64 9.98
CA SER A 180 14.47 0.42 10.53
C SER A 180 14.72 -1.06 10.78
N ALA A 181 15.97 -1.48 10.69
CA ALA A 181 16.38 -2.84 11.00
C ALA A 181 17.81 -2.85 11.55
N ILE A 182 17.98 -3.56 12.67
CA ILE A 182 19.30 -4.01 13.14
C ILE A 182 19.39 -5.50 12.85
N ARG A 183 20.43 -5.92 12.13
CA ARG A 183 20.61 -7.32 11.72
C ARG A 183 22.05 -7.74 11.92
N CYS A 184 22.20 -9.02 12.27
CA CYS A 184 23.50 -9.65 12.41
C CYS A 184 23.69 -10.63 11.24
N ALA A 185 24.74 -10.39 10.45
CA ALA A 185 25.17 -11.19 9.33
C ALA A 185 26.37 -12.04 9.76
N ARG A 186 26.34 -13.36 9.56
CA ARG A 186 27.52 -14.21 9.81
C ARG A 186 28.30 -14.36 8.51
N LEU A 187 29.53 -13.87 8.51
CA LEU A 187 30.44 -13.99 7.37
C LEU A 187 31.54 -15.00 7.68
N CYS A 188 31.90 -15.79 6.67
CA CYS A 188 33.07 -16.65 6.70
C CYS A 188 34.23 -15.89 6.05
N GLY A 189 35.35 -15.71 6.77
CA GLY A 189 36.55 -15.14 6.18
C GLY A 189 37.11 -16.06 5.10
N ALA A 190 37.04 -15.66 3.84
CA ALA A 190 37.71 -16.39 2.76
C ALA A 190 39.24 -16.34 3.00
N PRO A 191 39.99 -17.44 2.78
CA PRO A 191 41.43 -17.43 2.91
C PRO A 191 42.02 -16.46 1.88
N SER A 192 42.68 -15.39 2.35
CA SER A 192 43.28 -14.39 1.46
C SER A 192 44.38 -15.05 0.62
N ARG A 193 44.16 -15.24 -0.69
CA ARG A 193 45.26 -15.48 -1.63
C ARG A 193 46.01 -14.17 -1.87
N ARG A 194 46.86 -13.76 -0.93
CA ARG A 194 47.87 -12.74 -1.21
C ARG A 194 48.99 -13.38 -2.02
N ARG A 195 49.05 -13.12 -3.33
CA ARG A 195 50.35 -13.10 -4.01
C ARG A 195 51.02 -11.81 -3.61
N ALA A 196 52.01 -11.91 -2.73
CA ALA A 196 52.98 -10.86 -2.52
C ALA A 196 53.78 -10.69 -3.82
N HIS A 197 53.71 -9.53 -4.46
CA HIS A 197 54.80 -9.02 -5.28
C HIS A 197 55.14 -7.62 -4.79
N ALA A 198 56.25 -7.56 -4.06
CA ALA A 198 57.01 -6.34 -3.84
C ALA A 198 57.96 -6.13 -5.03
N GLN A 199 58.42 -4.88 -5.14
CA GLN A 199 59.52 -4.31 -5.95
C GLN A 199 59.11 -3.62 -7.25
N ARG A 200 59.65 -2.45 -7.62
CA ARG A 200 60.39 -1.35 -6.95
C ARG A 200 60.47 -0.24 -8.00
N ALA A 201 60.41 1.03 -7.62
CA ALA A 201 60.66 2.14 -8.52
C ALA A 201 62.18 2.28 -8.80
N SER A 202 62.55 2.33 -10.08
CA SER A 202 63.59 3.16 -10.73
C SER A 202 63.60 2.79 -12.21
#